data_AF-A0A0M3V910-F1
#
_entry.id   AF-A0A0M3V910-F1
#
_cell.length_a   1.000
_cell.length_b   1.000
_cell.length_c   1.000
_cell.angle_alpha   90.00
_cell.angle_beta   90.00
_cell.angle_gamma   90.00
#
_symmetry.space_group_name_H-M   'P 1'
#
loop_
_entity.id
_entity.type
_entity.pdbx_description
1 polymer ?
#
loop_
_entity_poly.entity_id
_entity_poly.type
_entity_poly.pdbx_seq_one_letter_code
_entity_poly.pdbx_strand_id
1 'polypeptide(L)'
;MNNINVSADHLECINEQLVLLAIDTSHLAMALQAVQVDCAISGGVISAVIMALSDNAATSEDLADQLDGMLSAPQTEVTRHG
;
A
#
# COMPACT_ATOMS: atom_id res chain seq x y z
N MET A 1 15.82 -27.50 0.40
CA MET A 1 15.83 -26.03 0.57
C MET A 1 14.93 -25.47 -0.53
N ASN A 2 13.72 -25.00 -0.19
CA ASN A 2 12.80 -24.37 -1.14
C ASN A 2 13.34 -22.98 -1.50
N ASN A 3 13.78 -22.77 -2.73
CA ASN A 3 14.15 -21.45 -3.20
C ASN A 3 12.87 -20.70 -3.57
N ILE A 4 12.50 -19.73 -2.75
CA ILE A 4 11.45 -18.76 -3.02
C ILE A 4 11.91 -17.98 -4.28
N ASN A 5 11.40 -18.31 -5.46
CA ASN A 5 11.67 -17.55 -6.68
C ASN A 5 10.72 -16.34 -6.77
N VAL A 6 10.66 -15.57 -5.69
CA VAL A 6 10.07 -14.24 -5.69
C VAL A 6 11.17 -13.28 -6.16
N SER A 7 10.90 -12.54 -7.23
CA SER A 7 11.88 -11.56 -7.74
C SER A 7 12.14 -10.50 -6.67
N ALA A 8 13.40 -10.32 -6.27
CA ALA A 8 13.80 -9.30 -5.30
C ALA A 8 13.33 -7.90 -5.72
N ASP A 9 13.41 -7.59 -7.02
CA ASP A 9 12.94 -6.34 -7.61
C ASP A 9 11.44 -6.09 -7.36
N HIS A 10 10.62 -7.15 -7.32
CA HIS A 10 9.18 -7.02 -7.09
C HIS A 10 8.88 -6.75 -5.62
N LEU A 11 9.62 -7.39 -4.69
CA LEU A 11 9.52 -7.09 -3.26
C LEU A 11 10.02 -5.69 -2.94
N GLU A 12 11.08 -5.23 -3.60
CA GLU A 12 11.59 -3.87 -3.47
C GLU A 12 10.55 -2.86 -3.93
N CYS A 13 9.91 -3.08 -5.08
CA CYS A 13 8.83 -2.24 -5.59
C CYS A 13 7.63 -2.16 -4.62
N ILE A 14 7.18 -3.29 -4.07
CA ILE A 14 6.09 -3.31 -3.07
C ILE A 14 6.50 -2.54 -1.81
N ASN A 15 7.74 -2.72 -1.35
CA ASN A 15 8.25 -2.01 -0.18
C ASN A 15 8.32 -0.48 -0.42
N GLU A 16 8.75 -0.03 -1.59
CA GLU A 16 8.73 1.38 -1.97
C GLU A 16 7.30 1.95 -1.95
N GLN A 17 6.32 1.21 -2.48
CA GLN A 17 4.92 1.63 -2.48
C GLN A 17 4.35 1.72 -1.05
N LEU A 18 4.68 0.78 -0.17
CA LEU A 18 4.30 0.83 1.25
C LEU A 18 4.89 2.05 1.97
N VAL A 19 6.15 2.40 1.67
CA VAL A 19 6.80 3.59 2.25
C VAL A 19 6.09 4.87 1.79
N LEU A 20 5.77 4.98 0.50
CA LEU A 20 5.02 6.13 -0.04
C LEU A 20 3.64 6.24 0.60
N LEU A 21 2.94 5.12 0.74
CA LEU A 21 1.62 5.07 1.36
C LEU A 21 1.64 5.54 2.83
N ALA A 22 2.69 5.16 3.57
CA ALA A 22 2.89 5.61 4.95
C ALA A 22 3.13 7.12 5.03
N ILE A 23 3.90 7.68 4.09
CA ILE A 23 4.14 9.13 3.99
C ILE A 23 2.84 9.88 3.71
N ASP A 24 2.05 9.43 2.73
CA ASP A 24 0.79 10.08 2.36
C ASP A 24 -0.21 10.05 3.52
N THR A 25 -0.32 8.91 4.21
CA THR A 25 -1.17 8.78 5.40
C THR A 25 -0.74 9.74 6.52
N SER A 26 0.57 9.93 6.71
CA SER A 26 1.11 10.89 7.68
C SER A 26 0.77 12.34 7.31
N HIS A 27 0.93 12.71 6.04
CA HIS A 27 0.58 14.04 5.54
C HIS A 27 -0.91 14.34 5.71
N LEU A 28 -1.78 13.36 5.42
CA LEU A 28 -3.23 13.48 5.61
C LEU A 28 -3.59 13.64 7.09
N ALA A 29 -2.96 12.88 7.99
CA ALA A 29 -3.17 13.02 9.43
C ALA A 29 -2.73 14.40 9.95
N MET A 30 -1.63 14.96 9.43
CA MET A 30 -1.22 16.33 9.76
C MET A 30 -2.19 17.38 9.21
N ALA A 31 -2.68 17.19 7.98
CA ALA A 31 -3.67 18.08 7.38
C ALA A 31 -4.97 18.11 8.21
N LEU A 32 -5.46 16.95 8.66
CA LEU A 32 -6.62 16.86 9.55
C LEU A 32 -6.40 17.58 10.89
N GLN A 33 -5.23 17.39 11.52
CA GLN A 33 -4.91 18.07 12.77
C GLN A 33 -4.82 19.59 12.62
N ALA A 34 -4.43 20.08 11.44
CA ALA A 34 -4.36 21.50 11.13
C ALA A 34 -5.73 22.14 10.84
N VAL A 35 -6.76 21.34 10.56
CA VAL A 35 -8.12 21.85 10.31
C VAL A 35 -8.76 22.30 11.62
N GLN A 36 -9.06 23.60 11.74
CA GLN A 36 -9.94 24.10 12.80
C GLN A 36 -11.38 23.61 12.56
N VAL A 37 -11.89 22.81 13.47
CA VAL A 37 -13.22 22.19 13.42
C VAL A 37 -14.37 23.20 13.39
N ASP A 38 -14.20 24.41 13.94
CA ASP A 38 -15.24 25.46 14.02
C ASP A 38 -15.31 26.42 12.82
N CYS A 39 -14.56 26.16 11.75
CA CYS A 39 -14.56 26.96 10.52
C CYS A 39 -15.50 26.35 9.47
N ALA A 40 -16.37 27.15 8.82
CA ALA A 40 -17.30 26.67 7.79
C ALA A 40 -16.64 25.98 6.57
N ILE A 41 -15.33 26.11 6.39
CA ILE A 41 -14.53 25.49 5.32
C ILE A 41 -13.98 24.11 5.75
N SER A 42 -14.02 23.78 7.06
CA SER A 42 -13.45 22.55 7.63
C SER A 42 -14.07 21.28 7.06
N GLY A 43 -15.38 21.29 6.78
CA GLY A 43 -16.11 20.12 6.27
C GLY A 43 -15.61 19.63 4.92
N GLY A 44 -15.28 20.56 4.00
CA GLY A 44 -14.74 20.20 2.69
C GLY A 44 -13.34 19.58 2.78
N VAL A 45 -12.49 20.12 3.64
CA VAL A 45 -11.14 19.59 3.88
C VAL A 45 -11.20 18.21 4.54
N ILE A 46 -12.03 18.05 5.56
CA ILE A 46 -12.25 16.76 6.23
C ILE A 46 -12.75 15.72 5.21
N SER A 47 -13.72 16.07 4.36
CA SER A 47 -14.23 15.15 3.34
C SER A 47 -13.16 14.77 2.32
N ALA A 48 -12.32 15.71 1.88
CA ALA A 48 -11.22 15.42 0.97
C ALA A 48 -10.17 14.50 1.60
N VAL A 49 -9.83 14.70 2.88
CA VAL A 49 -8.91 13.81 3.57
C VAL A 49 -9.50 12.41 3.76
N ILE A 50 -10.79 12.29 4.10
CA ILE A 50 -11.47 10.98 4.21
C ILE A 50 -11.41 10.23 2.87
N MET A 51 -11.65 10.91 1.74
CA MET A 51 -11.51 10.30 0.41
C MET A 51 -10.08 9.82 0.16
N ALA A 52 -9.08 10.67 0.42
CA ALA A 52 -7.69 10.30 0.21
C ALA A 52 -7.24 9.13 1.12
N LEU A 53 -7.71 9.06 2.37
CA LEU A 53 -7.48 7.91 3.25
C LEU A 53 -8.15 6.63 2.73
N SER A 54 -9.32 6.74 2.08
CA SER A 54 -10.02 5.60 1.49
C SER A 54 -9.28 5.06 0.27
N ASP A 55 -8.76 5.94 -0.59
CA ASP A 55 -7.94 5.55 -1.74
C ASP A 55 -6.62 4.89 -1.29
N ASN A 56 -6.00 5.43 -0.24
CA ASN A 56 -4.82 4.84 0.40
C ASN A 56 -5.12 3.44 0.97
N ALA A 57 -6.28 3.25 1.60
CA ALA A 57 -6.69 1.96 2.14
C ALA A 57 -6.87 0.90 1.03
N ALA A 58 -7.51 1.27 -0.09
CA ALA A 58 -7.64 0.38 -1.25
C ALA A 58 -6.27 0.00 -1.83
N THR A 59 -5.35 0.97 -1.95
CA THR A 59 -3.96 0.69 -2.39
C THR A 59 -3.24 -0.27 -1.44
N SER A 60 -3.45 -0.14 -0.13
CA SER A 60 -2.89 -1.06 0.86
C SER A 60 -3.43 -2.49 0.71
N GLU A 61 -4.72 -2.63 0.41
CA GLU A 61 -5.38 -3.92 0.22
C GLU A 61 -4.85 -4.61 -1.05
N ASP A 62 -4.75 -3.88 -2.16
CA ASP A 62 -4.16 -4.38 -3.41
C ASP A 62 -2.70 -4.85 -3.23
N LEU A 63 -1.91 -4.13 -2.44
CA LEU A 63 -0.53 -4.53 -2.11
C LEU A 63 -0.49 -5.78 -1.23
N ALA A 64 -1.41 -5.91 -0.29
CA ALA A 64 -1.52 -7.10 0.57
C ALA A 64 -1.90 -8.34 -0.25
N ASP A 65 -2.86 -8.21 -1.18
CA ASP A 65 -3.27 -9.28 -2.08
C ASP A 65 -2.13 -9.72 -3.02
N GLN A 66 -1.34 -8.76 -3.53
CA GLN A 66 -0.14 -9.07 -4.32
C GLN A 66 0.89 -9.86 -3.51
N LEU A 67 1.15 -9.44 -2.27
CA LEU A 67 2.06 -10.16 -1.37
C LEU A 67 1.56 -11.56 -1.05
N ASP A 68 0.27 -11.73 -0.76
CA ASP A 68 -0.32 -13.04 -0.46
C ASP A 68 -0.28 -13.97 -1.68
N GLY A 69 -0.57 -13.43 -2.88
CA GLY A 69 -0.45 -14.17 -4.13
C GLY A 69 0.98 -14.63 -4.42
N MET A 70 1.98 -13.81 -4.10
CA MET A 70 3.40 -14.15 -4.24
C MET A 70 3.84 -15.23 -3.25
N LEU A 71 3.29 -15.24 -2.03
CA LEU A 71 3.54 -16.26 -1.01
C LEU A 71 2.81 -17.58 -1.31
N SER A 72 1.66 -17.50 -1.99
CA SER A 72 0.77 -18.64 -2.28
C SER A 72 1.04 -19.33 -3.63
N ALA A 73 1.82 -18.73 -4.53
CA ALA A 73 2.10 -19.29 -5.85
C ALA A 73 2.88 -20.63 -5.76
N PRO A 74 2.39 -21.74 -6.37
CA PRO A 74 3.10 -23.02 -6.37
C PRO A 74 4.38 -22.91 -7.19
N GLN A 75 5.50 -23.38 -6.62
CA GLN A 75 6.80 -23.38 -7.27
C GLN A 75 6.74 -24.24 -8.53
N THR A 76 6.70 -23.61 -9.71
CA THR A 76 6.78 -24.35 -10.96
C THR A 76 8.22 -24.85 -11.09
N GLU A 77 8.41 -26.10 -10.69
CA GLU A 77 9.67 -26.84 -10.77
C GLU A 77 10.07 -26.91 -12.25
N VAL A 78 11.01 -26.04 -12.67
CA VAL A 78 11.60 -26.10 -14.02
C VAL A 78 12.40 -27.39 -14.09
N THR A 79 11.75 -28.46 -14.53
CA THR A 79 12.39 -29.72 -14.83
C THR A 79 13.29 -29.52 -16.05
N ARG A 80 14.57 -29.21 -15.80
CA ARG A 80 15.64 -29.42 -16.77
C ARG A 80 15.81 -30.93 -16.92
N HIS A 81 15.12 -31.52 -17.90
CA HIS A 81 15.46 -32.85 -18.39
C HIS A 81 16.59 -32.70 -19.40
N GLY A 82 17.78 -33.17 -19.01
CA GLY A 82 18.88 -33.48 -19.92
C GLY A 82 18.74 -34.88 -20.50
#